data_AF-A0A7G8WBJ6-F1
#
_entry.id   AF-A0A7G8WBJ6-F1
#
_cell.length_a   1.000
_cell.length_b   1.000
_cell.length_c   1.000
_cell.angle_alpha   90.00
_cell.angle_beta   90.00
_cell.angle_gamma   90.00
#
_symmetry.space_group_name_H-M   'P 1'
#
loop_
_entity.id
_entity.type
_entity.pdbx_description
1 polymer ?
#
loop_
_entity_poly.entity_id
_entity_poly.type
_entity_poly.pdbx_seq_one_letter_code
_entity_poly.pdbx_strand_id
1 'polypeptide(L)'
;MKRKIITLLLIAIFTTFGYAQSEKINIKTDQLAEANYLKMDDFYLTHYLYIDLFLRENLFPEATPEDVSSIINALKKYVSVENKLEIEIEKPGKRNYLIRFAILKKDDGTELLIAFTNWTVDKKKFEKEIKIENDSYTRWYFLNGNKMTYRKDMSNENDYSIMNKSDLANSYLFDELTDNDSEIKTTIEEYLKQSDLSILDEIMANLILLKYLIFQKENENVAKQTEYLNELFEKNKSESNLRGLQAAFNATKFQIELSK
;
A
#
# COMPACT_ATOMS: atom_id res chain seq x y z
N MET A 1 -49.35 -4.38 -26.57
CA MET A 1 -48.70 -4.70 -25.27
C MET A 1 -47.33 -5.39 -25.38
N LYS A 2 -47.01 -6.15 -26.44
CA LYS A 2 -45.73 -6.89 -26.54
C LYS A 2 -44.46 -6.03 -26.78
N ARG A 3 -44.57 -4.80 -27.31
CA ARG A 3 -43.41 -3.91 -27.53
C ARG A 3 -42.90 -3.18 -26.28
N LYS A 4 -43.72 -3.03 -25.23
CA LYS A 4 -43.30 -2.38 -23.97
C LYS A 4 -42.59 -3.34 -22.99
N ILE A 5 -42.76 -4.65 -23.17
CA ILE A 5 -42.15 -5.68 -22.30
C ILE A 5 -40.68 -5.93 -22.70
N ILE A 6 -40.34 -5.80 -23.99
CA ILE A 6 -38.97 -6.02 -24.47
C ILE A 6 -38.02 -4.90 -24.00
N THR A 7 -38.51 -3.67 -23.88
CA THR A 7 -37.71 -2.54 -23.38
C THR A 7 -37.42 -2.65 -21.88
N LEU A 8 -38.31 -3.26 -21.08
CA LEU A 8 -38.08 -3.47 -19.66
C LEU A 8 -37.04 -4.58 -19.38
N LEU A 9 -36.97 -5.60 -20.25
CA LEU A 9 -36.00 -6.68 -20.10
C LEU A 9 -34.56 -6.25 -20.43
N LEU A 10 -34.38 -5.29 -21.34
CA LEU A 10 -33.06 -4.75 -21.70
C LEU A 10 -32.45 -3.85 -20.62
N ILE A 11 -33.27 -3.23 -19.77
CA ILE A 11 -32.81 -2.38 -18.66
C ILE A 11 -32.34 -3.24 -17.47
N ALA A 12 -32.86 -4.46 -17.31
CA ALA A 12 -32.49 -5.37 -16.22
C ALA A 12 -31.15 -6.09 -16.43
N ILE A 13 -30.54 -6.02 -17.62
CA ILE A 13 -29.23 -6.65 -17.89
C ILE A 13 -28.06 -5.74 -17.49
N PHE A 14 -28.30 -4.45 -17.21
CA PHE A 14 -27.27 -3.51 -16.78
C PHE A 14 -27.19 -3.30 -15.26
N THR A 15 -27.98 -4.01 -14.45
CA THR A 15 -28.03 -3.79 -12.99
C THR A 15 -27.26 -4.82 -12.16
N THR A 16 -26.33 -5.57 -12.75
CA THR A 16 -25.37 -6.41 -12.00
C THR A 16 -23.97 -5.80 -11.89
N PHE A 17 -23.83 -4.48 -12.05
CA PHE A 17 -22.63 -3.77 -11.55
C PHE A 17 -22.82 -3.48 -10.07
N GLY A 18 -22.61 -4.52 -9.27
CA GLY A 18 -22.49 -4.40 -7.83
C GLY A 18 -21.12 -3.84 -7.45
N TYR A 19 -21.17 -2.74 -6.69
CA TYR A 19 -20.16 -2.22 -5.76
C TYR A 19 -19.00 -1.41 -6.34
N ALA A 20 -19.06 -0.10 -6.07
CA ALA A 20 -17.95 0.86 -5.98
C ALA A 20 -16.71 0.48 -6.80
N GLN A 21 -16.86 0.57 -8.12
CA GLN A 21 -15.80 0.33 -9.06
C GLN A 21 -15.42 1.70 -9.60
N SER A 22 -14.22 2.19 -9.26
CA SER A 22 -13.66 3.36 -9.95
C SER A 22 -13.83 3.17 -11.46
N GLU A 23 -14.26 4.22 -12.17
CA GLU A 23 -14.51 4.18 -13.62
C GLU A 23 -13.30 3.67 -14.43
N LYS A 24 -12.08 3.77 -13.87
CA LYS A 24 -10.83 3.38 -14.53
C LYS A 24 -10.41 1.93 -14.27
N ILE A 25 -11.05 1.23 -13.32
CA ILE A 25 -10.54 -0.03 -12.79
C ILE A 25 -11.43 -1.18 -13.22
N ASN A 26 -10.84 -2.12 -13.95
CA ASN A 26 -11.50 -3.31 -14.44
C ASN A 26 -10.90 -4.56 -13.80
N ILE A 27 -11.71 -5.38 -13.14
CA ILE A 27 -11.28 -6.69 -12.67
C ILE A 27 -11.41 -7.68 -13.83
N LYS A 28 -10.32 -8.35 -14.20
CA LYS A 28 -10.24 -9.26 -15.37
C LYS A 28 -10.32 -10.74 -15.03
N THR A 29 -10.25 -11.11 -13.76
CA THR A 29 -10.37 -12.52 -13.38
C THR A 29 -11.80 -13.01 -13.64
N ASP A 30 -11.93 -14.05 -14.46
CA ASP A 30 -13.20 -14.74 -14.67
C ASP A 30 -13.60 -15.56 -13.43
N GLN A 31 -14.89 -15.56 -13.09
CA GLN A 31 -15.45 -16.35 -11.98
C GLN A 31 -14.82 -16.07 -10.60
N LEU A 32 -14.84 -14.80 -10.18
CA LEU A 32 -14.43 -14.39 -8.84
C LEU A 32 -15.31 -15.02 -7.76
N ALA A 33 -14.81 -16.05 -7.08
CA ALA A 33 -15.36 -16.49 -5.82
C ALA A 33 -14.84 -15.59 -4.69
N GLU A 34 -15.73 -15.09 -3.84
CA GLU A 34 -15.34 -14.37 -2.63
C GLU A 34 -14.61 -15.33 -1.69
N ALA A 35 -13.36 -15.01 -1.36
CA ALA A 35 -12.52 -15.85 -0.51
C ALA A 35 -12.23 -15.20 0.85
N ASN A 36 -12.13 -13.87 0.91
CA ASN A 36 -11.81 -13.11 2.13
C ASN A 36 -10.60 -13.70 2.88
N TYR A 37 -9.60 -14.19 2.13
CA TYR A 37 -8.48 -14.95 2.65
C TYR A 37 -7.54 -14.07 3.48
N LEU A 38 -7.21 -12.90 2.94
CA LEU A 38 -6.26 -11.95 3.49
C LEU A 38 -6.77 -11.35 4.82
N LYS A 39 -5.97 -11.42 5.88
CA LYS A 39 -6.30 -10.95 7.24
C LYS A 39 -5.53 -9.71 7.68
N MET A 40 -4.79 -9.10 6.76
CA MET A 40 -3.85 -8.02 7.07
C MET A 40 -4.58 -6.74 7.44
N ASP A 41 -3.99 -6.00 8.36
CA ASP A 41 -4.43 -4.65 8.69
C ASP A 41 -4.26 -3.73 7.46
N ASP A 42 -5.23 -2.84 7.27
CA ASP A 42 -5.27 -1.94 6.12
C ASP A 42 -4.08 -0.99 6.11
N PHE A 43 -3.51 -0.67 7.27
CA PHE A 43 -2.26 0.10 7.37
C PHE A 43 -1.14 -0.55 6.55
N TYR A 44 -0.85 -1.84 6.76
CA TYR A 44 0.25 -2.50 6.06
C TYR A 44 -0.04 -2.66 4.56
N LEU A 45 -1.26 -3.06 4.21
CA LEU A 45 -1.67 -3.21 2.81
C LEU A 45 -1.51 -1.90 2.03
N THR A 46 -2.08 -0.82 2.55
CA THR A 46 -2.02 0.49 1.89
C THR A 46 -0.60 1.05 1.88
N HIS A 47 0.17 0.91 2.97
CA HIS A 47 1.54 1.40 3.06
C HIS A 47 2.41 0.88 1.92
N TYR A 48 2.47 -0.46 1.78
CA TYR A 48 3.33 -1.08 0.78
C TYR A 48 2.76 -0.97 -0.63
N LEU A 49 1.49 -1.34 -0.82
CA LEU A 49 0.94 -1.47 -2.17
C LEU A 49 0.77 -0.11 -2.86
N TYR A 50 0.42 0.95 -2.12
CA TYR A 50 0.33 2.28 -2.73
C TYR A 50 1.69 2.75 -3.24
N ILE A 51 2.73 2.66 -2.39
CA ILE A 51 4.08 3.08 -2.77
C ILE A 51 4.58 2.22 -3.94
N ASP A 52 4.45 0.91 -3.85
CA ASP A 52 5.11 0.01 -4.77
C ASP A 52 4.39 -0.17 -6.10
N LEU A 53 3.06 -0.06 -6.14
CA LEU A 53 2.27 -0.31 -7.34
C LEU A 53 1.82 0.97 -8.04
N PHE A 54 1.97 2.15 -7.43
CA PHE A 54 1.52 3.42 -8.03
C PHE A 54 2.64 4.44 -8.12
N LEU A 55 3.36 4.69 -7.01
CA LEU A 55 4.35 5.76 -6.94
C LEU A 55 5.71 5.33 -7.48
N ARG A 56 6.20 4.15 -7.10
CA ARG A 56 7.48 3.63 -7.56
C ARG A 56 7.43 3.39 -9.06
N GLU A 57 8.55 3.63 -9.74
CA GLU A 57 8.65 3.60 -11.21
C GLU A 57 7.65 4.53 -11.93
N ASN A 58 6.99 5.45 -11.21
CA ASN A 58 5.98 6.35 -11.75
C ASN A 58 4.85 5.58 -12.48
N LEU A 59 4.42 4.46 -11.89
CA LEU A 59 3.48 3.52 -12.51
C LEU A 59 2.10 4.15 -12.73
N PHE A 60 1.55 4.82 -11.73
CA PHE A 60 0.27 5.52 -11.80
C PHE A 60 0.12 6.54 -10.65
N PRO A 61 0.98 7.59 -10.58
CA PRO A 61 0.95 8.59 -9.51
C PRO A 61 -0.35 9.41 -9.44
N GLU A 62 -1.13 9.43 -10.52
CA GLU A 62 -2.41 10.12 -10.61
C GLU A 62 -3.59 9.33 -10.01
N ALA A 63 -3.34 8.19 -9.36
CA ALA A 63 -4.35 7.41 -8.70
C ALA A 63 -5.06 8.19 -7.59
N THR A 64 -6.38 8.13 -7.59
CA THR A 64 -7.22 8.71 -6.54
C THR A 64 -7.35 7.76 -5.36
N PRO A 65 -7.78 8.25 -4.17
CA PRO A 65 -8.09 7.37 -3.05
C PRO A 65 -9.13 6.29 -3.41
N GLU A 66 -10.13 6.63 -4.22
CA GLU A 66 -11.14 5.68 -4.71
C GLU A 66 -10.53 4.58 -5.60
N ASP A 67 -9.59 4.95 -6.48
CA ASP A 67 -8.86 3.99 -7.32
C ASP A 67 -8.12 2.96 -6.45
N VAL A 68 -7.33 3.45 -5.49
CA VAL A 68 -6.51 2.60 -4.64
C VAL A 68 -7.38 1.75 -3.71
N SER A 69 -8.39 2.35 -3.06
CA SER A 69 -9.34 1.62 -2.20
C SER A 69 -10.09 0.52 -2.96
N SER A 70 -10.51 0.76 -4.21
CA SER A 70 -11.14 -0.26 -5.04
C SER A 70 -10.24 -1.48 -5.25
N ILE A 71 -8.94 -1.25 -5.49
CA ILE A 71 -7.94 -2.32 -5.67
C ILE A 71 -7.69 -3.08 -4.37
N ILE A 72 -7.50 -2.37 -3.26
CA ILE A 72 -7.27 -2.99 -1.95
C ILE A 72 -8.48 -3.83 -1.51
N ASN A 73 -9.70 -3.32 -1.73
CA ASN A 73 -10.94 -4.04 -1.42
C ASN A 73 -11.09 -5.29 -2.29
N ALA A 74 -10.85 -5.18 -3.60
CA ALA A 74 -10.88 -6.33 -4.50
C ALA A 74 -9.84 -7.38 -4.09
N LEU A 75 -8.62 -6.94 -3.74
CA LEU A 75 -7.55 -7.79 -3.25
C LEU A 75 -7.99 -8.59 -2.01
N LYS A 76 -8.49 -7.91 -0.97
CA LYS A 76 -8.95 -8.55 0.28
C LYS A 76 -10.12 -9.51 0.03
N LYS A 77 -11.03 -9.13 -0.85
CA LYS A 77 -12.26 -9.88 -1.12
C LYS A 77 -12.02 -11.17 -1.90
N TYR A 78 -11.17 -11.12 -2.92
CA TYR A 78 -11.13 -12.18 -3.94
C TYR A 78 -9.85 -13.02 -3.97
N VAL A 79 -8.70 -12.50 -3.51
CA VAL A 79 -7.44 -13.25 -3.59
C VAL A 79 -7.40 -14.37 -2.56
N SER A 80 -6.92 -15.54 -2.97
CA SER A 80 -6.59 -16.68 -2.11
C SER A 80 -5.42 -17.47 -2.70
N VAL A 81 -5.05 -18.59 -2.07
CA VAL A 81 -4.07 -19.55 -2.62
C VAL A 81 -4.54 -20.14 -3.96
N GLU A 82 -5.86 -20.31 -4.12
CA GLU A 82 -6.48 -20.89 -5.32
C GLU A 82 -6.86 -19.82 -6.34
N ASN A 83 -7.15 -18.61 -5.88
CA ASN A 83 -7.71 -17.53 -6.70
C ASN A 83 -6.73 -16.37 -6.87
N LYS A 84 -6.36 -16.11 -8.13
CA LYS A 84 -5.56 -14.95 -8.52
C LYS A 84 -6.48 -13.79 -8.90
N LEU A 85 -6.05 -12.57 -8.59
CA LEU A 85 -6.78 -11.36 -8.99
C LEU A 85 -6.00 -10.62 -10.07
N GLU A 86 -6.61 -10.43 -11.23
CA GLU A 86 -6.09 -9.58 -12.29
C GLU A 86 -6.89 -8.28 -12.36
N ILE A 87 -6.18 -7.16 -12.36
CA ILE A 87 -6.73 -5.82 -12.42
C ILE A 87 -6.13 -5.10 -13.62
N GLU A 88 -6.96 -4.36 -14.33
CA GLU A 88 -6.57 -3.45 -15.40
C GLU A 88 -7.00 -2.03 -15.04
N ILE A 89 -6.04 -1.12 -15.04
CA ILE A 89 -6.23 0.31 -14.83
C ILE A 89 -6.11 0.99 -16.19
N GLU A 90 -7.17 1.68 -16.61
CA GLU A 90 -7.19 2.43 -17.86
C GLU A 90 -6.23 3.62 -17.78
N LYS A 91 -5.39 3.77 -18.82
CA LYS A 91 -4.47 4.92 -18.97
C LYS A 91 -4.72 5.61 -20.31
N PRO A 92 -5.52 6.69 -20.35
CA PRO A 92 -5.88 7.35 -21.61
C PRO A 92 -4.66 7.72 -22.47
N GLY A 93 -4.70 7.36 -23.74
CA GLY A 93 -3.61 7.62 -24.71
C GLY A 93 -2.31 6.84 -24.45
N LYS A 94 -2.31 5.92 -23.48
CA LYS A 94 -1.18 5.06 -23.13
C LYS A 94 -1.65 3.61 -23.08
N ARG A 95 -0.71 2.69 -22.89
CA ARG A 95 -1.07 1.30 -22.60
C ARG A 95 -1.61 1.21 -21.18
N ASN A 96 -2.70 0.46 -21.01
CA ASN A 96 -3.29 0.15 -19.72
C ASN A 96 -2.28 -0.53 -18.79
N TYR A 97 -2.44 -0.25 -17.50
CA TYR A 97 -1.61 -0.83 -16.47
C TYR A 97 -2.29 -2.09 -15.93
N LEU A 98 -1.60 -3.22 -15.98
CA LEU A 98 -2.09 -4.51 -15.50
C LEU A 98 -1.37 -4.89 -14.22
N ILE A 99 -2.13 -5.36 -13.24
CA ILE A 99 -1.62 -5.90 -11.98
C ILE A 99 -2.23 -7.28 -11.78
N ARG A 100 -1.39 -8.28 -11.49
CA ARG A 100 -1.83 -9.62 -11.07
C ARG A 100 -1.36 -9.88 -9.66
N PHE A 101 -2.30 -10.17 -8.77
CA PHE A 101 -2.04 -10.63 -7.42
C PHE A 101 -2.21 -12.14 -7.32
N ALA A 102 -1.28 -12.80 -6.63
CA ALA A 102 -1.34 -14.22 -6.32
C ALA A 102 -0.76 -14.49 -4.93
N ILE A 103 -1.25 -15.54 -4.25
CA ILE A 103 -0.63 -16.05 -3.03
C ILE A 103 0.21 -17.27 -3.37
N LEU A 104 1.45 -17.29 -2.89
CA LEU A 104 2.29 -18.48 -2.88
C LEU A 104 2.38 -18.99 -1.43
N LYS A 105 1.92 -20.22 -1.21
CA LYS A 105 2.09 -20.93 0.06
C LYS A 105 3.17 -21.99 -0.08
N LYS A 106 4.19 -21.93 0.76
CA LYS A 106 5.28 -22.92 0.82
C LYS A 106 4.95 -24.06 1.77
N ASP A 107 5.68 -25.17 1.64
CA ASP A 107 5.51 -26.36 2.47
C ASP A 107 5.80 -26.11 3.96
N ASP A 108 6.66 -25.13 4.26
CA ASP A 108 6.99 -24.70 5.63
C ASP A 108 5.91 -23.80 6.26
N GLY A 109 4.81 -23.54 5.55
CA GLY A 109 3.72 -22.69 6.00
C GLY A 109 3.90 -21.21 5.66
N THR A 110 5.04 -20.79 5.10
CA THR A 110 5.26 -19.41 4.67
C THR A 110 4.27 -19.03 3.57
N GLU A 111 3.62 -17.87 3.72
CA GLU A 111 2.71 -17.32 2.71
C GLU A 111 3.24 -15.99 2.18
N LEU A 112 3.23 -15.84 0.86
CA LEU A 112 3.67 -14.64 0.16
C LEU A 112 2.52 -14.09 -0.69
N LEU A 113 2.19 -12.81 -0.51
CA LEU A 113 1.43 -12.07 -1.52
C LEU A 113 2.40 -11.57 -2.59
N ILE A 114 2.15 -11.89 -3.85
CA ILE A 114 2.98 -11.48 -4.98
C ILE A 114 2.14 -10.61 -5.92
N ALA A 115 2.64 -9.42 -6.23
CA ALA A 115 2.09 -8.51 -7.22
C ALA A 115 3.00 -8.46 -8.45
N PHE A 116 2.49 -8.89 -9.59
CA PHE A 116 3.13 -8.79 -10.89
C PHE A 116 2.53 -7.65 -11.68
N THR A 117 3.36 -6.90 -12.39
CA THR A 117 2.89 -5.82 -13.27
C THR A 117 3.25 -6.10 -14.73
N ASN A 118 2.57 -5.43 -15.66
CA ASN A 118 3.02 -5.38 -17.05
C ASN A 118 4.09 -4.29 -17.30
N TRP A 119 4.64 -3.66 -16.27
CA TRP A 119 5.76 -2.73 -16.42
C TRP A 119 7.08 -3.49 -16.48
N THR A 120 7.94 -3.16 -17.45
CA THR A 120 9.29 -3.74 -17.55
C THR A 120 10.30 -2.72 -17.06
N VAL A 121 11.13 -3.11 -16.08
CA VAL A 121 12.09 -2.21 -15.44
C VAL A 121 13.13 -1.73 -16.45
N ASP A 122 13.72 -2.67 -17.20
CA ASP A 122 14.77 -2.38 -18.16
C ASP A 122 14.32 -1.45 -19.31
N LYS A 123 13.17 -1.75 -19.91
CA LYS A 123 12.66 -0.99 -21.07
C LYS A 123 11.84 0.23 -20.69
N LYS A 124 11.53 0.40 -19.40
CA LYS A 124 10.70 1.48 -18.85
C LYS A 124 9.41 1.73 -19.63
N LYS A 125 8.65 0.66 -19.88
CA LYS A 125 7.36 0.71 -20.58
C LYS A 125 6.39 -0.34 -20.09
N PHE A 126 5.11 -0.11 -20.35
CA PHE A 126 4.07 -1.11 -20.17
C PHE A 126 4.04 -2.07 -21.37
N GLU A 127 4.08 -3.38 -21.11
CA GLU A 127 3.91 -4.46 -22.08
C GLU A 127 2.44 -4.85 -22.21
N LYS A 128 2.08 -5.56 -23.28
CA LYS A 128 0.67 -5.92 -23.55
C LYS A 128 0.09 -6.87 -22.50
N GLU A 129 0.94 -7.75 -21.96
CA GLU A 129 0.58 -8.84 -21.07
C GLU A 129 1.66 -8.95 -19.97
N ILE A 130 1.27 -9.47 -18.81
CA ILE A 130 2.20 -9.80 -17.73
C ILE A 130 2.89 -11.11 -18.07
N LYS A 131 4.21 -11.07 -18.31
CA LYS A 131 5.04 -12.22 -18.66
C LYS A 131 6.34 -12.20 -17.87
N ILE A 132 6.70 -13.33 -17.28
CA ILE A 132 7.91 -13.45 -16.44
C ILE A 132 9.16 -13.14 -17.27
N GLU A 133 9.15 -13.54 -18.55
CA GLU A 133 10.25 -13.36 -19.49
C GLU A 133 10.51 -11.88 -19.84
N ASN A 134 9.57 -10.98 -19.53
CA ASN A 134 9.70 -9.56 -19.82
C ASN A 134 10.45 -8.77 -18.75
N ASP A 135 10.97 -9.41 -17.70
CA ASP A 135 11.47 -8.72 -16.50
C ASP A 135 10.38 -7.79 -15.92
N SER A 136 9.19 -8.37 -15.75
CA SER A 136 8.04 -7.69 -15.16
C SER A 136 8.38 -7.21 -13.75
N TYR A 137 8.18 -5.93 -13.49
CA TYR A 137 8.31 -5.35 -12.17
C TYR A 137 7.37 -6.09 -11.21
N THR A 138 8.00 -6.79 -10.25
CA THR A 138 7.35 -7.72 -9.35
C THR A 138 7.69 -7.34 -7.92
N ARG A 139 6.69 -7.46 -7.04
CA ARG A 139 6.84 -7.25 -5.60
C ARG A 139 6.23 -8.41 -4.86
N TRP A 140 6.84 -8.78 -3.75
CA TRP A 140 6.30 -9.80 -2.86
C TRP A 140 6.47 -9.39 -1.41
N TYR A 141 5.52 -9.85 -0.60
CA TYR A 141 5.43 -9.54 0.82
C TYR A 141 5.08 -10.80 1.59
N PHE A 142 5.69 -10.96 2.75
CA PHE A 142 5.35 -12.01 3.70
C PHE A 142 4.03 -11.69 4.39
N LEU A 143 3.17 -12.69 4.50
CA LEU A 143 1.89 -12.59 5.19
C LEU A 143 2.04 -13.18 6.61
N ASN A 144 2.19 -12.30 7.60
CA ASN A 144 2.51 -12.65 8.97
C ASN A 144 1.34 -12.28 9.90
N GLY A 145 0.30 -13.12 9.90
CA GLY A 145 -0.92 -12.84 10.65
C GLY A 145 -1.66 -11.62 10.12
N ASN A 146 -1.75 -10.56 10.93
CA ASN A 146 -2.33 -9.27 10.51
C ASN A 146 -1.28 -8.31 9.90
N LYS A 147 0.02 -8.64 9.97
CA LYS A 147 1.09 -7.85 9.36
C LYS A 147 1.38 -8.33 7.94
N MET A 148 1.74 -7.39 7.07
CA MET A 148 2.35 -7.68 5.79
C MET A 148 3.75 -7.11 5.83
N THR A 149 4.79 -7.92 5.58
CA THR A 149 6.18 -7.51 5.79
C THR A 149 6.95 -7.59 4.47
N TYR A 150 7.66 -6.53 4.10
CA TYR A 150 8.55 -6.58 2.94
C TYR A 150 9.84 -7.34 3.30
N ARG A 151 10.44 -8.05 2.33
CA ARG A 151 11.60 -8.93 2.59
C ARG A 151 12.71 -8.25 3.40
N LYS A 152 13.02 -6.98 3.12
CA LYS A 152 14.10 -6.25 3.81
C LYS A 152 13.75 -5.83 5.24
N ASP A 153 12.46 -5.83 5.58
CA ASP A 153 11.96 -5.41 6.88
C ASP A 153 11.82 -6.61 7.83
N MET A 154 12.06 -7.83 7.34
CA MET A 154 12.06 -9.03 8.20
C MET A 154 13.13 -8.92 9.28
N SER A 155 12.82 -9.39 10.49
CA SER A 155 13.72 -9.25 11.65
C SER A 155 15.08 -9.92 11.44
N ASN A 156 15.12 -11.04 10.73
CA ASN A 156 16.36 -11.76 10.42
C ASN A 156 17.25 -11.06 9.38
N GLU A 157 16.76 -10.03 8.72
CA GLU A 157 17.50 -9.18 7.77
C GLU A 157 18.02 -7.90 8.44
N ASN A 158 17.72 -7.68 9.72
CA ASN A 158 18.04 -6.46 10.46
C ASN A 158 18.87 -6.77 11.72
N ASP A 159 19.88 -5.96 11.99
CA ASP A 159 20.64 -6.01 13.25
C ASP A 159 20.17 -4.88 14.17
N TYR A 160 19.26 -5.20 15.08
CA TYR A 160 18.69 -4.23 16.02
C TYR A 160 19.74 -3.67 16.99
N SER A 161 20.86 -4.36 17.21
CA SER A 161 21.86 -3.96 18.21
C SER A 161 22.67 -2.73 17.81
N ILE A 162 22.70 -2.40 16.52
CA ILE A 162 23.48 -1.29 15.96
C ILE A 162 22.61 -0.10 15.53
N MET A 163 21.28 -0.24 15.58
CA MET A 163 20.36 0.81 15.16
C MET A 163 20.23 1.90 16.21
N ASN A 164 20.12 3.15 15.77
CA ASN A 164 19.62 4.21 16.64
C ASN A 164 18.12 3.99 16.91
N LYS A 165 17.56 4.68 17.91
CA LYS A 165 16.16 4.49 18.30
C LYS A 165 15.15 4.85 17.20
N SER A 166 15.45 5.82 16.33
CA SER A 166 14.58 6.16 15.20
C SER A 166 14.47 5.00 14.21
N ASP A 167 15.63 4.48 13.78
CA ASP A 167 15.70 3.34 12.87
C ASP A 167 15.09 2.08 13.50
N LEU A 168 15.35 1.84 14.79
CA LEU A 168 14.81 0.71 15.54
C LEU A 168 13.29 0.77 15.63
N ALA A 169 12.71 1.93 15.96
CA ALA A 169 11.26 2.11 16.00
C ALA A 169 10.63 1.91 14.60
N ASN A 170 11.31 2.34 13.54
CA ASN A 170 10.85 2.08 12.17
C ASN A 170 10.92 0.59 11.82
N SER A 171 11.99 -0.12 12.21
CA SER A 171 12.10 -1.57 12.02
C SER A 171 11.01 -2.31 12.76
N TYR A 172 10.78 -2.02 14.05
CA TYR A 172 9.69 -2.62 14.83
C TYR A 172 8.30 -2.40 14.21
N LEU A 173 8.07 -1.21 13.64
CA LEU A 173 6.78 -0.91 13.01
C LEU A 173 6.48 -1.81 11.79
N PHE A 174 7.51 -2.22 11.06
CA PHE A 174 7.38 -2.91 9.77
C PHE A 174 7.81 -4.38 9.78
N ASP A 175 8.53 -4.83 10.81
CA ASP A 175 8.90 -6.22 10.97
C ASP A 175 7.69 -7.13 11.24
N GLU A 176 7.92 -8.43 11.18
CA GLU A 176 6.92 -9.46 11.40
C GLU A 176 6.64 -9.77 12.87
N LEU A 177 7.43 -9.23 13.80
CA LEU A 177 7.40 -9.61 15.20
C LEU A 177 6.37 -8.77 15.95
N THR A 178 5.29 -9.40 16.42
CA THR A 178 4.26 -8.69 17.19
C THR A 178 4.74 -8.24 18.56
N ASP A 179 5.73 -8.92 19.14
CA ASP A 179 6.31 -8.57 20.44
C ASP A 179 7.01 -7.21 20.42
N ASN A 180 7.46 -6.76 19.23
CA ASN A 180 8.10 -5.47 19.07
C ASN A 180 7.10 -4.30 19.02
N ASP A 181 5.82 -4.57 18.77
CA ASP A 181 4.81 -3.52 18.59
C ASP A 181 4.63 -2.65 19.83
N SER A 182 4.76 -3.24 21.03
CA SER A 182 4.64 -2.51 22.30
C SER A 182 5.77 -1.52 22.54
N GLU A 183 6.92 -1.72 21.91
CA GLU A 183 8.13 -0.92 22.13
C GLU A 183 8.24 0.28 21.17
N ILE A 184 7.47 0.30 20.08
CA ILE A 184 7.57 1.33 19.03
C ILE A 184 7.41 2.74 19.61
N LYS A 185 6.34 2.96 20.37
CA LYS A 185 5.98 4.29 20.89
C LYS A 185 7.05 4.81 21.86
N THR A 186 7.43 4.01 22.85
CA THR A 186 8.45 4.38 23.83
C THR A 186 9.77 4.67 23.13
N THR A 187 10.18 3.82 22.19
CA THR A 187 11.44 3.96 21.47
C THR A 187 11.50 5.27 20.68
N ILE A 188 10.43 5.61 19.93
CA ILE A 188 10.42 6.85 19.13
C ILE A 188 10.29 8.11 19.98
N GLU A 189 9.50 8.06 21.07
CA GLU A 189 9.37 9.19 22.00
C GLU A 189 10.68 9.47 22.75
N GLU A 190 11.46 8.44 23.09
CA GLU A 190 12.79 8.61 23.67
C GLU A 190 13.79 9.21 22.69
N TYR A 191 13.69 8.88 21.40
CA TYR A 191 14.50 9.51 20.37
C TYR A 191 14.18 11.01 20.24
N LEU A 192 12.88 11.34 20.17
CA LEU A 192 12.39 12.72 20.04
C LEU A 192 12.69 13.64 21.24
N LYS A 193 13.04 13.08 22.40
CA LYS A 193 13.45 13.85 23.60
C LYS A 193 14.90 14.34 23.56
N GLN A 194 15.68 13.94 22.57
CA GLN A 194 17.07 14.38 22.42
C GLN A 194 17.13 15.87 22.07
N SER A 195 18.06 16.60 22.68
CA SER A 195 18.16 18.06 22.56
C SER A 195 18.85 18.55 21.29
N ASP A 196 19.52 17.65 20.56
CA ASP A 196 20.45 17.94 19.48
C ASP A 196 20.07 17.25 18.15
N LEU A 197 18.79 16.90 17.98
CA LEU A 197 18.31 16.35 16.71
C LEU A 197 18.48 17.35 15.57
N SER A 198 18.97 16.88 14.44
CA SER A 198 18.87 17.64 13.20
C SER A 198 17.40 17.74 12.78
N ILE A 199 17.04 18.76 12.00
CA ILE A 199 15.68 18.89 11.47
C ILE A 199 15.26 17.68 10.63
N LEU A 200 16.21 17.05 9.94
CA LEU A 200 15.97 15.85 9.15
C LEU A 200 15.58 14.68 10.06
N ASP A 201 16.31 14.48 11.15
CA ASP A 201 16.06 13.42 12.12
C ASP A 201 14.74 13.65 12.88
N GLU A 202 14.45 14.90 13.25
CA GLU A 202 13.20 15.30 13.88
C GLU A 202 12.00 15.00 12.97
N ILE A 203 12.07 15.37 11.68
CA ILE A 203 11.00 15.07 10.72
C ILE A 203 10.86 13.57 10.52
N MET A 204 11.98 12.84 10.35
CA MET A 204 11.95 11.39 10.14
C MET A 204 11.29 10.68 11.33
N ALA A 205 11.69 11.02 12.55
CA ALA A 205 11.14 10.42 13.75
C ALA A 205 9.65 10.73 13.94
N ASN A 206 9.23 11.97 13.65
CA ASN A 206 7.83 12.36 13.69
C ASN A 206 6.98 11.70 12.59
N LEU A 207 7.56 11.37 11.43
CA LEU A 207 6.90 10.57 10.40
C LEU A 207 6.71 9.12 10.83
N ILE A 208 7.68 8.52 11.53
CA ILE A 208 7.55 7.18 12.11
C ILE A 208 6.43 7.18 13.16
N LEU A 209 6.41 8.18 14.05
CA LEU A 209 5.35 8.36 15.03
C LEU A 209 3.97 8.49 14.36
N LEU A 210 3.85 9.29 13.29
CA LEU A 210 2.60 9.41 12.54
C LEU A 210 2.11 8.06 12.01
N LYS A 211 3.00 7.27 11.38
CA LYS A 211 2.66 5.94 10.86
C LYS A 211 2.22 4.98 11.97
N TYR A 212 2.89 5.02 13.12
CA TYR A 212 2.47 4.26 14.29
C TYR A 212 1.07 4.67 14.78
N LEU A 213 0.75 5.97 14.84
CA LEU A 213 -0.57 6.46 15.22
C LEU A 213 -1.67 6.01 14.23
N ILE A 214 -1.35 5.93 12.94
CA ILE A 214 -2.26 5.38 11.91
C ILE A 214 -2.50 3.89 12.18
N PHE A 215 -1.44 3.11 12.40
CA PHE A 215 -1.52 1.69 12.73
C PHE A 215 -2.40 1.43 13.98
N GLN A 216 -2.24 2.26 15.01
CA GLN A 216 -3.05 2.18 16.24
C GLN A 216 -4.47 2.75 16.09
N LYS A 217 -4.83 3.32 14.93
CA LYS A 217 -6.14 3.92 14.65
C LYS A 217 -6.50 5.08 15.59
N GLU A 218 -5.49 5.84 16.04
CA GLU A 218 -5.65 6.99 16.95
C GLU A 218 -5.99 8.29 16.18
N ASN A 219 -7.17 8.35 15.55
CA ASN A 219 -7.55 9.40 14.59
C ASN A 219 -7.32 10.85 15.07
N GLU A 220 -7.58 11.17 16.34
CA GLU A 220 -7.33 12.51 16.89
C GLU A 220 -5.84 12.85 16.93
N ASN A 221 -5.01 11.87 17.32
CA ASN A 221 -3.57 12.05 17.38
C ASN A 221 -2.95 12.06 15.98
N VAL A 222 -3.49 11.28 15.04
CA VAL A 222 -3.12 11.33 13.61
C VAL A 222 -3.32 12.74 13.05
N ALA A 223 -4.45 13.39 13.34
CA ALA A 223 -4.73 14.75 12.89
C ALA A 223 -3.72 15.77 13.46
N LYS A 224 -3.49 15.75 14.78
CA LYS A 224 -2.53 16.64 15.46
C LYS A 224 -1.10 16.45 14.93
N GLN A 225 -0.67 15.19 14.79
CA GLN A 225 0.67 14.88 14.30
C GLN A 225 0.85 15.27 12.84
N THR A 226 -0.19 15.14 12.02
CA THR A 226 -0.19 15.60 10.63
C THR A 226 -0.06 17.12 10.54
N GLU A 227 -0.79 17.87 11.36
CA GLU A 227 -0.69 19.33 11.43
C GLU A 227 0.71 19.78 11.84
N TYR A 228 1.26 19.18 12.90
CA TYR A 228 2.62 19.46 13.35
C TYR A 228 3.67 19.20 12.25
N LEU A 229 3.60 18.07 11.54
CA LEU A 229 4.51 17.79 10.42
C LEU A 229 4.34 18.80 9.27
N ASN A 230 3.13 19.23 8.93
CA ASN A 230 2.93 20.27 7.92
C ASN A 230 3.61 21.58 8.33
N GLU A 231 3.46 22.01 9.59
CA GLU A 231 4.17 23.20 10.08
C GLU A 231 5.70 23.03 10.04
N LEU A 232 6.20 21.85 10.39
CA LEU A 232 7.63 21.56 10.43
C LEU A 232 8.23 21.62 9.02
N PHE A 233 7.55 21.07 8.01
CA PHE A 233 7.96 21.20 6.60
C PHE A 233 7.87 22.65 6.11
N GLU A 234 6.80 23.39 6.42
CA GLU A 234 6.64 24.78 5.96
C GLU A 234 7.68 25.72 6.56
N LYS A 235 7.99 25.58 7.85
CA LYS A 235 9.06 26.34 8.54
C LYS A 235 10.43 26.09 7.91
N ASN A 236 10.64 24.90 7.32
CA ASN A 236 11.92 24.46 6.77
C ASN A 236 11.89 24.26 5.24
N LYS A 237 10.95 24.91 4.53
CA LYS A 237 10.75 24.71 3.08
C LYS A 237 11.96 25.06 2.20
N SER A 238 12.90 25.87 2.71
CA SER A 238 14.14 26.23 2.03
C SER A 238 15.19 25.11 2.06
N GLU A 239 15.01 24.10 2.91
CA GLU A 239 15.94 22.99 3.08
C GLU A 239 15.80 21.97 1.94
N SER A 240 16.76 22.00 1.01
CA SER A 240 16.72 21.15 -0.20
C SER A 240 16.79 19.64 0.08
N ASN A 241 17.32 19.24 1.24
CA ASN A 241 17.46 17.84 1.65
C ASN A 241 16.14 17.21 2.13
N LEU A 242 15.06 17.97 2.32
CA LEU A 242 13.78 17.46 2.84
C LEU A 242 12.85 16.87 1.77
N ARG A 243 13.19 17.01 0.48
CA ARG A 243 12.31 16.58 -0.63
C ARG A 243 11.87 15.12 -0.53
N GLY A 244 12.76 14.22 -0.11
CA GLY A 244 12.45 12.80 0.07
C GLY A 244 11.44 12.57 1.19
N LEU A 245 11.65 13.21 2.35
CA LEU A 245 10.76 13.13 3.50
C LEU A 245 9.40 13.77 3.20
N GLN A 246 9.36 14.87 2.44
CA GLN A 246 8.11 15.49 1.99
C GLN A 246 7.30 14.54 1.10
N ALA A 247 7.96 13.81 0.19
CA ALA A 247 7.30 12.82 -0.64
C ALA A 247 6.74 11.66 0.21
N ALA A 248 7.51 11.17 1.18
CA ALA A 248 7.04 10.15 2.12
C ALA A 248 5.86 10.63 2.98
N PHE A 249 5.89 11.89 3.42
CA PHE A 249 4.78 12.51 4.15
C PHE A 249 3.52 12.65 3.29
N ASN A 250 3.66 13.06 2.04
CA ASN A 250 2.53 13.15 1.11
C ASN A 250 1.90 11.77 0.86
N ALA A 251 2.71 10.73 0.70
CA ALA A 251 2.21 9.35 0.61
C ALA A 251 1.49 8.91 1.89
N THR A 252 1.99 9.31 3.06
CA THR A 252 1.36 9.04 4.36
C THR A 252 0.02 9.78 4.49
N LYS A 253 -0.08 11.03 4.03
CA LYS A 253 -1.36 11.76 3.98
C LYS A 253 -2.37 11.08 3.07
N PHE A 254 -1.95 10.59 1.90
CA PHE A 254 -2.81 9.80 1.02
C PHE A 254 -3.32 8.54 1.73
N GLN A 255 -2.45 7.85 2.49
CA GLN A 255 -2.85 6.70 3.30
C GLN A 255 -3.90 7.04 4.37
N ILE A 256 -3.78 8.20 5.02
CA ILE A 256 -4.79 8.70 5.96
C ILE A 256 -6.14 8.92 5.24
N GLU A 257 -6.12 9.44 4.01
CA GLU A 257 -7.34 9.59 3.21
C GLU A 257 -7.99 8.26 2.82
N LEU A 258 -7.20 7.21 2.55
CA LEU A 258 -7.72 5.86 2.30
C LEU A 258 -8.44 5.23 3.50
N SER A 259 -8.15 5.73 4.70
CA SER A 259 -8.67 5.18 5.96
C SER A 259 -9.94 5.90 6.46
N LYS A 260 -10.43 6.91 5.73
CA LYS A 260 -11.64 7.68 6.04
C LYS A 260 -12.87 7.08 5.35
#